data_AF-A0A9N8VIE7-F1
#
_entry.id   AF-A0A9N8VIE7-F1
#
_cell.length_a   1.000
_cell.length_b   1.000
_cell.length_c   1.000
_cell.angle_alpha   90.00
_cell.angle_beta   90.00
_cell.angle_gamma   90.00
#
_symmetry.space_group_name_H-M   'P 1'
#
loop_
_entity.id
_entity.type
_entity.pdbx_description
1 polymer ?
#
loop_
_entity_poly.entity_id
_entity_poly.type
_entity_poly.pdbx_seq_one_letter_code
_entity_poly.pdbx_strand_id
1 'polypeptide(L)'
;MTSVIYPETEASAIAWRSRGQIDLRKIGTYAMASLRFFQDVTLASRKAEGLTQEEDYWINSAYMGGLVWDEPYEGIATELDFNEFYPNILAYAGQGFRYNPAEYYSHYDLKLAMELDLHIELSSESPNALIYDQIYLKSGYNSFYQWASYLTKIKQEGGQAGKVAKHMLVSFWGRLYSDGRRLGHGTFYYSERAQNYIGEN
;
A
#
# COMPACT_ATOMS: atom_id res chain seq x y z
N MET A 1 26.92 10.42 -0.97
CA MET A 1 26.10 9.20 -0.87
C MET A 1 26.78 8.28 0.13
N THR A 2 26.24 8.19 1.35
CA THR A 2 26.62 7.13 2.30
C THR A 2 26.03 5.83 1.77
N SER A 3 26.88 4.88 1.35
CA SER A 3 26.42 3.52 1.07
C SER A 3 25.88 2.95 2.38
N VAL A 4 24.59 2.63 2.41
CA VAL A 4 24.03 1.85 3.53
C VAL A 4 24.58 0.44 3.37
N ILE A 5 25.64 0.13 4.11
CA ILE A 5 26.24 -1.20 4.15
C ILE A 5 25.43 -1.99 5.17
N TYR A 6 24.55 -2.87 4.69
CA TYR A 6 23.87 -3.83 5.56
C TYR A 6 24.86 -4.84 6.13
N PRO A 7 24.58 -5.41 7.31
CA PRO A 7 25.39 -6.51 7.84
C PRO A 7 25.51 -7.63 6.80
N GLU A 8 26.73 -8.07 6.50
CA GLU A 8 26.98 -9.13 5.50
C GLU A 8 26.19 -10.41 5.82
N THR A 9 25.96 -10.66 7.11
CA THR A 9 25.13 -11.78 7.60
C THR A 9 23.69 -11.71 7.10
N GLU A 10 23.09 -10.51 7.04
CA GLU A 10 21.72 -10.31 6.56
C GLU A 10 21.68 -10.41 5.03
N ALA A 11 22.61 -9.77 4.35
CA ALA A 11 22.69 -9.77 2.89
C ALA A 11 22.94 -11.18 2.33
N SER A 12 23.86 -11.94 2.92
CA SER A 12 24.13 -13.32 2.53
C SER A 12 22.96 -14.25 2.87
N ALA A 13 22.31 -14.07 4.03
CA ALA A 13 21.16 -14.91 4.41
C ALA A 13 19.98 -14.76 3.44
N ILE A 14 19.59 -13.52 3.10
CA ILE A 14 18.47 -13.32 2.18
C ILE A 14 18.82 -13.73 0.76
N ALA A 15 20.06 -13.51 0.31
CA ALA A 15 20.50 -13.93 -1.02
C ALA A 15 20.50 -15.45 -1.15
N TRP A 16 21.03 -16.17 -0.17
CA TRP A 16 20.98 -17.63 -0.15
C TRP A 16 19.54 -18.13 -0.10
N ARG A 17 18.73 -17.60 0.82
CA ARG A 17 17.36 -18.07 1.02
C ARG A 17 16.44 -17.79 -0.16
N SER A 18 16.64 -16.66 -0.83
CA SER A 18 15.89 -16.28 -2.04
C SER A 18 16.45 -16.91 -3.33
N ARG A 19 17.51 -17.72 -3.24
CA ARG A 19 18.25 -18.28 -4.39
C ARG A 19 18.75 -17.19 -5.35
N GLY A 20 19.20 -16.06 -4.80
CA GLY A 20 19.76 -14.93 -5.52
C GLY A 20 18.74 -13.96 -6.09
N GLN A 21 17.43 -14.18 -5.90
CA GLN A 21 16.39 -13.24 -6.34
C GLN A 21 16.45 -11.90 -5.60
N ILE A 22 16.93 -11.91 -4.35
CA ILE A 22 17.09 -10.71 -3.53
C ILE A 22 18.56 -10.58 -3.11
N ASP A 23 19.22 -9.49 -3.51
CA ASP A 23 20.62 -9.22 -3.15
C ASP A 23 20.80 -7.79 -2.65
N LEU A 24 20.87 -7.64 -1.32
CA LEU A 24 21.00 -6.33 -0.68
C LEU A 24 22.31 -5.62 -1.01
N ARG A 25 23.37 -6.36 -1.34
CA ARG A 25 24.69 -5.78 -1.69
C ARG A 25 24.65 -4.97 -2.98
N LYS A 26 23.70 -5.30 -3.87
CA LYS A 26 23.49 -4.59 -5.14
C LYS A 26 22.51 -3.43 -5.02
N ILE A 27 21.52 -3.54 -4.12
CA ILE A 27 20.32 -2.70 -4.13
C ILE A 27 20.34 -1.65 -2.99
N GLY A 28 21.16 -1.85 -1.96
CA GLY A 28 21.54 -0.81 -0.99
C GLY A 28 20.52 -0.49 0.10
N THR A 29 19.21 -0.59 -0.13
CA THR A 29 18.19 -0.46 0.96
C THR A 29 17.15 -1.57 0.92
N TYR A 30 16.56 -1.94 2.07
CA TYR A 30 15.43 -2.89 2.11
C TYR A 30 14.25 -2.39 1.26
N ALA A 31 13.98 -1.08 1.30
CA ALA A 31 12.91 -0.47 0.50
C ALA A 31 13.16 -0.65 -1.00
N MET A 32 14.36 -0.35 -1.48
CA MET A 32 14.72 -0.54 -2.89
C MET A 32 14.79 -2.01 -3.27
N ALA A 33 15.27 -2.88 -2.38
CA ALA A 33 15.30 -4.32 -2.62
C ALA A 33 13.88 -4.88 -2.73
N SER A 34 12.97 -4.39 -1.90
CA SER A 34 11.57 -4.78 -1.91
C SER A 34 10.86 -4.27 -3.16
N LEU A 35 11.09 -3.01 -3.55
CA LEU A 35 10.57 -2.43 -4.78
C LEU A 35 11.08 -3.16 -6.02
N ARG A 36 12.37 -3.48 -6.07
CA ARG A 36 12.95 -4.20 -7.21
C ARG A 36 12.42 -5.62 -7.29
N PHE A 37 12.39 -6.34 -6.17
CA PHE A 37 11.80 -7.67 -6.13
C PHE A 37 10.32 -7.64 -6.53
N PHE A 38 9.57 -6.64 -6.05
CA PHE A 38 8.19 -6.41 -6.48
C PHE A 38 8.10 -6.23 -8.01
N GLN A 39 8.94 -5.38 -8.61
CA GLN A 39 8.98 -5.17 -10.07
C GLN A 39 9.38 -6.42 -10.87
N ASP A 40 10.15 -7.31 -10.27
CA ASP A 40 10.57 -8.57 -10.90
C ASP A 40 9.47 -9.64 -10.88
N VAL A 41 8.59 -9.65 -9.88
CA VAL A 41 7.53 -10.66 -9.72
C VAL A 41 6.11 -10.17 -10.02
N THR A 42 5.90 -8.85 -10.09
CA THR A 42 4.57 -8.30 -10.37
C THR A 42 4.23 -8.39 -11.86
N LEU A 43 2.93 -8.58 -12.14
CA LEU A 43 2.37 -8.42 -13.48
C LEU A 43 1.97 -6.95 -13.76
N ALA A 44 2.12 -6.06 -12.78
CA ALA A 44 1.85 -4.64 -12.93
C ALA A 44 2.89 -3.95 -13.84
N SER A 45 2.51 -2.81 -14.43
CA SER A 45 3.44 -2.00 -15.21
C SER A 45 4.65 -1.61 -14.36
N ARG A 46 5.85 -1.70 -14.97
CA ARG A 46 7.12 -1.32 -14.31
C ARG A 46 7.24 0.18 -14.05
N LYS A 47 6.42 0.99 -14.73
CA LYS A 47 6.37 2.44 -14.60
C LYS A 47 4.93 2.87 -14.35
N ALA A 48 4.72 3.55 -13.22
CA ALA A 48 3.49 4.25 -12.93
C ALA A 48 3.39 5.51 -13.79
N GLU A 49 2.17 5.85 -14.18
CA GLU A 49 1.87 7.14 -14.79
C GLU A 49 1.85 8.24 -13.73
N GLY A 50 2.01 9.48 -14.17
CA GLY A 50 1.91 10.62 -13.26
C GLY A 50 0.44 10.98 -13.05
N LEU A 51 0.05 11.18 -11.80
CA LEU A 51 -1.26 11.73 -11.48
C LEU A 51 -1.40 13.17 -12.01
N THR A 52 -2.60 13.50 -12.47
CA THR A 52 -3.02 14.90 -12.65
C THR A 52 -3.16 15.59 -11.29
N GLN A 53 -3.16 16.92 -11.29
CA GLN A 53 -3.36 17.70 -10.06
C GLN A 53 -4.72 17.43 -9.40
N GLU A 54 -5.76 17.17 -10.21
CA GLU A 54 -7.08 16.80 -9.72
C GLU A 54 -7.05 15.43 -9.05
N GLU A 55 -6.51 14.40 -9.71
CA GLU A 55 -6.39 13.06 -9.12
C GLU A 55 -5.58 13.06 -7.83
N ASP A 56 -4.45 13.79 -7.81
CA ASP A 56 -3.63 13.93 -6.62
C ASP A 56 -4.41 14.61 -5.47
N TYR A 57 -5.20 15.63 -5.77
CA TYR A 57 -6.07 16.27 -4.78
C TYR A 57 -7.13 15.31 -4.23
N TRP A 58 -7.87 14.60 -5.08
CA TRP A 58 -8.89 13.64 -4.66
C TRP A 58 -8.30 12.50 -3.83
N ILE A 59 -7.19 11.92 -4.28
CA ILE A 59 -6.50 10.81 -3.60
C ILE A 59 -5.97 11.26 -2.24
N ASN A 60 -5.32 12.42 -2.17
CA ASN A 60 -4.78 12.93 -0.91
C ASN A 60 -5.88 13.38 0.05
N SER A 61 -7.01 13.88 -0.46
CA SER A 61 -8.14 14.29 0.37
C SER A 61 -8.88 13.10 0.97
N ALA A 62 -8.93 11.96 0.28
CA ALA A 62 -9.47 10.70 0.80
C ALA A 62 -8.47 9.93 1.68
N TYR A 63 -7.19 10.31 1.71
CA TYR A 63 -6.17 9.60 2.45
C TYR A 63 -6.33 9.77 3.96
N MET A 64 -6.43 8.64 4.67
CA MET A 64 -6.52 8.59 6.11
C MET A 64 -5.49 7.62 6.70
N GLY A 65 -4.88 8.01 7.82
CA GLY A 65 -4.01 7.15 8.60
C GLY A 65 -4.76 6.05 9.36
N GLY A 66 -4.03 5.23 10.11
CA GLY A 66 -4.64 4.19 10.96
C GLY A 66 -5.66 4.76 11.96
N LEU A 67 -6.69 3.97 12.27
CA LEU A 67 -7.62 4.27 13.35
C LEU A 67 -6.88 4.15 14.69
N VAL A 68 -6.92 5.22 15.47
CA VAL A 68 -6.44 5.25 16.85
C VAL A 68 -7.61 5.70 17.70
N TRP A 69 -7.95 4.90 18.71
CA TRP A 69 -9.03 5.15 19.65
C TRP A 69 -8.55 4.75 21.04
N ASP A 70 -8.84 5.59 22.03
CA ASP A 70 -8.56 5.32 23.42
C ASP A 70 -9.74 5.73 24.31
N GLU A 71 -9.98 4.93 25.34
CA GLU A 71 -10.92 5.23 26.41
C GLU A 71 -10.24 4.93 27.75
N PRO A 72 -10.53 5.70 28.82
CA PRO A 72 -10.03 5.39 30.15
C PRO A 72 -10.41 3.96 30.57
N TYR A 73 -9.42 3.17 30.97
CA TYR A 73 -9.60 1.79 31.38
C TYR A 73 -8.78 1.47 32.64
N GLU A 74 -9.42 0.82 33.61
CA GLU A 74 -8.77 0.28 34.80
C GLU A 74 -9.00 -1.24 34.86
N GLY A 75 -7.93 -2.02 34.91
CA GLY A 75 -8.01 -3.48 34.95
C GLY A 75 -6.89 -4.18 34.19
N ILE A 76 -7.03 -5.49 33.99
CA ILE A 76 -6.10 -6.30 33.20
C ILE A 76 -6.53 -6.25 31.73
N ALA A 77 -5.65 -5.75 30.86
CA ALA A 77 -5.86 -5.75 29.41
C ALA A 77 -5.00 -6.82 28.72
N THR A 78 -5.50 -7.32 27.58
CA THR A 78 -4.76 -8.19 26.67
C THR A 78 -4.60 -7.46 25.34
N GLU A 79 -3.36 -7.31 24.87
CA GLU A 79 -3.05 -6.75 23.56
C GLU A 79 -3.18 -7.82 22.47
N LEU A 80 -3.88 -7.48 21.38
CA LEU A 80 -3.98 -8.27 20.17
C LEU A 80 -3.40 -7.46 19.01
N ASP A 81 -2.50 -8.05 18.24
CA ASP A 81 -1.89 -7.42 17.06
C ASP A 81 -2.18 -8.24 15.79
N PHE A 82 -2.48 -7.53 14.69
CA PHE A 82 -2.66 -8.17 13.40
C PHE A 82 -1.30 -8.32 12.71
N ASN A 83 -0.85 -9.56 12.57
CA ASN A 83 0.40 -9.84 11.90
C ASN A 83 0.33 -9.43 10.41
N GLU A 84 1.14 -8.44 10.03
CA GLU A 84 1.27 -7.97 8.63
C GLU A 84 0.00 -7.31 8.07
N PHE A 85 -0.65 -6.47 8.89
CA PHE A 85 -1.90 -5.78 8.54
C PHE A 85 -1.86 -5.13 7.16
N TYR A 86 -0.85 -4.29 6.91
CA TYR A 86 -0.77 -3.58 5.63
C TYR A 86 -0.57 -4.53 4.43
N PRO A 87 0.45 -5.41 4.36
CA PRO A 87 0.54 -6.39 3.27
C PRO A 87 -0.74 -7.19 3.03
N ASN A 88 -1.48 -7.54 4.09
CA ASN A 88 -2.77 -8.20 3.97
C ASN A 88 -3.82 -7.31 3.28
N ILE A 89 -3.92 -6.03 3.69
CA ILE A 89 -4.81 -5.04 3.05
C ILE A 89 -4.51 -4.86 1.57
N LEU A 90 -3.24 -4.82 1.13
CA LEU A 90 -2.93 -4.74 -0.31
C LEU A 90 -3.44 -5.92 -1.10
N ALA A 91 -3.40 -7.10 -0.49
CA ALA A 91 -3.77 -8.33 -1.16
C ALA A 91 -5.29 -8.57 -1.11
N TYR A 92 -5.97 -8.12 -0.05
CA TYR A 92 -7.33 -8.55 0.28
C TYR A 92 -8.32 -7.42 0.67
N ALA A 93 -7.89 -6.15 0.66
CA ALA A 93 -8.62 -4.93 1.04
C ALA A 93 -8.81 -4.67 2.55
N GLY A 94 -9.08 -3.40 2.90
CA GLY A 94 -9.12 -2.87 4.28
C GLY A 94 -10.44 -3.06 5.02
N GLN A 95 -10.39 -3.00 6.37
CA GLN A 95 -11.52 -3.28 7.29
C GLN A 95 -11.66 -2.21 8.39
N GLY A 96 -11.74 -0.92 8.05
CA GLY A 96 -11.96 0.12 9.06
C GLY A 96 -12.56 1.39 8.47
N PHE A 97 -13.56 1.96 9.15
CA PHE A 97 -14.19 3.21 8.79
C PHE A 97 -13.80 4.28 9.81
N ARG A 98 -13.47 5.47 9.34
CA ARG A 98 -13.22 6.64 10.17
C ARG A 98 -13.79 7.85 9.44
N TYR A 99 -14.38 8.77 10.19
CA TYR A 99 -14.87 10.03 9.64
C TYR A 99 -13.70 10.85 9.09
N ASN A 100 -13.84 11.30 7.84
CA ASN A 100 -12.90 12.20 7.19
C ASN A 100 -13.48 13.62 7.19
N PRO A 101 -12.84 14.59 7.88
CA PRO A 101 -13.28 15.99 7.87
C PRO A 101 -13.25 16.67 6.50
N ALA A 102 -12.49 16.13 5.54
CA ALA A 102 -12.49 16.62 4.16
C ALA A 102 -13.69 16.09 3.36
N GLU A 103 -14.43 15.12 3.90
CA GLU A 103 -15.63 14.53 3.28
C GLU A 103 -15.37 13.76 1.97
N TYR A 104 -14.12 13.39 1.70
CA TYR A 104 -13.73 12.48 0.62
C TYR A 104 -13.55 11.06 1.16
N TYR A 105 -14.19 10.09 0.51
CA TYR A 105 -14.18 8.70 0.94
C TYR A 105 -13.82 7.77 -0.21
N SER A 106 -13.05 6.72 0.06
CA SER A 106 -12.84 5.66 -0.92
C SER A 106 -14.10 4.80 -1.04
N HIS A 107 -14.21 4.04 -2.13
CA HIS A 107 -15.32 3.09 -2.28
C HIS A 107 -15.33 1.98 -1.20
N TYR A 108 -14.19 1.73 -0.53
CA TYR A 108 -14.15 0.81 0.62
C TYR A 108 -14.78 1.44 1.86
N ASP A 109 -14.46 2.72 2.12
CA ASP A 109 -15.06 3.45 3.23
C ASP A 109 -16.57 3.56 3.06
N LEU A 110 -17.04 3.86 1.84
CA LEU A 110 -18.48 3.93 1.54
C LEU A 110 -19.18 2.58 1.74
N LYS A 111 -18.58 1.47 1.28
CA LYS A 111 -19.13 0.13 1.51
C LYS A 111 -19.25 -0.19 3.00
N LEU A 112 -18.20 0.10 3.77
CA LEU A 112 -18.22 -0.14 5.21
C LEU A 112 -19.21 0.78 5.92
N ALA A 113 -19.34 2.04 5.49
CA ALA A 113 -20.36 2.96 6.00
C ALA A 113 -21.78 2.41 5.76
N MET A 114 -22.05 1.83 4.59
CA MET A 114 -23.31 1.16 4.30
C MET A 114 -23.52 -0.08 5.17
N GLU A 115 -22.49 -0.90 5.40
CA GLU A 115 -22.54 -2.07 6.30
C GLU A 115 -22.80 -1.68 7.76
N LEU A 116 -22.36 -0.49 8.16
CA LEU A 116 -22.59 0.11 9.47
C LEU A 116 -23.91 0.90 9.57
N ASP A 117 -24.74 0.87 8.52
CA ASP A 117 -26.03 1.59 8.44
C ASP A 117 -25.90 3.11 8.64
N LEU A 118 -24.78 3.69 8.16
CA LEU A 118 -24.55 5.13 8.20
C LEU A 118 -25.30 5.83 7.07
N HIS A 119 -25.81 7.03 7.35
CA HIS A 119 -26.43 7.88 6.34
C HIS A 119 -25.36 8.45 5.39
N ILE A 120 -25.55 8.27 4.08
CA ILE A 120 -24.64 8.76 3.04
C ILE A 120 -25.44 9.64 2.07
N GLU A 121 -24.94 10.85 1.85
CA GLU A 121 -25.47 11.79 0.86
C GLU A 121 -24.33 12.23 -0.06
N LEU A 122 -24.55 12.21 -1.37
CA LEU A 122 -23.57 12.70 -2.33
C LEU A 122 -23.63 14.22 -2.42
N SER A 123 -22.47 14.86 -2.57
CA SER A 123 -22.41 16.29 -2.84
C SER A 123 -23.17 16.61 -4.14
N SER A 124 -23.92 17.72 -4.11
CA SER A 124 -24.57 18.29 -5.29
C SER A 124 -23.60 19.02 -6.23
N GLU A 125 -22.35 19.24 -5.79
CA GLU A 125 -21.33 19.90 -6.59
C GLU A 125 -20.68 18.91 -7.57
N SER A 126 -20.50 19.33 -8.82
CA SER A 126 -19.81 18.53 -9.83
C SER A 126 -18.37 19.00 -10.01
N PRO A 127 -17.38 18.09 -10.04
CA PRO A 127 -17.51 16.64 -9.87
C PRO A 127 -17.65 16.20 -8.41
N ASN A 128 -18.45 15.15 -8.15
CA ASN A 128 -18.63 14.56 -6.82
C ASN A 128 -17.98 13.18 -6.63
N ALA A 129 -17.32 12.63 -7.66
CA ALA A 129 -16.57 11.38 -7.57
C ALA A 129 -15.44 11.29 -8.60
N LEU A 130 -14.30 10.75 -8.18
CA LEU A 130 -13.24 10.30 -9.07
C LEU A 130 -13.43 8.80 -9.37
N ILE A 131 -13.74 8.46 -10.61
CA ILE A 131 -14.06 7.08 -11.03
C ILE A 131 -13.02 6.61 -12.05
N TYR A 132 -12.45 5.44 -11.79
CA TYR A 132 -11.57 4.72 -12.70
C TYR A 132 -12.34 3.61 -13.42
N ASP A 133 -12.17 3.51 -14.74
CA ASP A 133 -12.78 2.42 -15.50
C ASP A 133 -12.16 1.07 -15.09
N GLN A 134 -13.03 0.10 -14.80
CA GLN A 134 -12.65 -1.24 -14.38
C GLN A 134 -11.76 -1.97 -15.40
N ILE A 135 -11.87 -1.65 -16.70
CA ILE A 135 -11.03 -2.27 -17.73
C ILE A 135 -9.55 -1.98 -17.53
N TYR A 136 -9.23 -0.90 -16.82
CA TYR A 136 -7.86 -0.47 -16.59
C TYR A 136 -7.35 -0.75 -15.17
N LEU A 137 -8.24 -1.10 -14.25
CA LEU A 137 -7.86 -1.51 -12.90
C LEU A 137 -7.19 -2.89 -12.95
N LYS A 138 -6.10 -3.08 -12.19
CA LYS A 138 -5.69 -4.44 -11.82
C LYS A 138 -5.98 -4.67 -10.36
N SER A 139 -6.33 -5.91 -10.07
CA SER A 139 -6.48 -6.39 -8.70
C SER A 139 -5.20 -6.22 -7.90
N GLY A 140 -5.33 -5.75 -6.66
CA GLY A 140 -4.25 -5.74 -5.68
C GLY A 140 -3.67 -7.14 -5.46
N TYR A 141 -4.52 -8.18 -5.48
CA TYR A 141 -4.07 -9.58 -5.47
C TYR A 141 -3.11 -9.86 -6.63
N ASN A 142 -3.49 -9.55 -7.87
CA ASN A 142 -2.63 -9.80 -9.04
C ASN A 142 -1.31 -8.99 -9.01
N SER A 143 -1.31 -7.86 -8.30
CA SER A 143 -0.17 -6.95 -8.25
C SER A 143 0.80 -7.31 -7.13
N PHE A 144 0.28 -7.59 -5.93
CA PHE A 144 1.06 -7.70 -4.69
C PHE A 144 1.14 -9.12 -4.13
N TYR A 145 0.25 -10.04 -4.49
CA TYR A 145 0.19 -11.37 -3.85
C TYR A 145 1.50 -12.16 -3.99
N GLN A 146 2.09 -12.20 -5.19
CA GLN A 146 3.32 -12.97 -5.41
C GLN A 146 4.48 -12.42 -4.57
N TRP A 147 4.65 -11.10 -4.56
CA TRP A 147 5.65 -10.41 -3.73
C TRP A 147 5.42 -10.65 -2.23
N ALA A 148 4.20 -10.41 -1.74
CA ALA A 148 3.87 -10.49 -0.33
C ALA A 148 3.99 -11.93 0.17
N SER A 149 3.37 -12.89 -0.51
CA SER A 149 3.38 -14.30 -0.12
C SER A 149 4.79 -14.88 -0.09
N TYR A 150 5.68 -14.47 -1.01
CA TYR A 150 7.06 -14.92 -1.03
C TYR A 150 7.85 -14.41 0.18
N LEU A 151 7.76 -13.11 0.48
CA LEU A 151 8.45 -12.53 1.63
C LEU A 151 7.87 -13.03 2.96
N THR A 152 6.56 -13.21 3.08
CA THR A 152 5.93 -13.77 4.28
C THR A 152 6.41 -15.20 4.54
N LYS A 153 6.57 -16.04 3.51
CA LYS A 153 7.15 -17.39 3.66
C LYS A 153 8.57 -17.35 4.22
N ILE A 154 9.44 -16.45 3.72
CA ILE A 154 10.80 -16.28 4.24
C ILE A 154 10.78 -15.74 5.68
N LYS A 155 9.87 -14.81 5.99
CA LYS A 155 9.69 -14.28 7.35
C LYS A 155 9.34 -15.39 8.35
N GLN A 156 8.40 -16.26 7.99
CA GLN A 156 7.90 -17.33 8.87
C GLN A 156 8.96 -18.36 9.26
N GLU A 157 10.00 -18.54 8.43
CA GLU A 157 11.13 -19.42 8.75
C GLU A 157 12.10 -18.81 9.78
N GLY A 158 12.00 -17.50 10.03
CA GLY A 158 12.79 -16.79 11.03
C GLY A 158 14.26 -16.58 10.62
N GLY A 159 15.10 -16.34 11.62
CA GLY A 159 16.52 -16.04 11.43
C GLY A 159 16.79 -14.70 10.71
N GLN A 160 18.01 -14.54 10.20
CA GLN A 160 18.45 -13.30 9.56
C GLN A 160 17.67 -13.01 8.26
N ALA A 161 17.40 -14.03 7.46
CA ALA A 161 16.59 -13.87 6.25
C ALA A 161 15.15 -13.45 6.58
N GLY A 162 14.55 -14.03 7.62
CA GLY A 162 13.21 -13.64 8.06
C GLY A 162 13.13 -12.21 8.59
N LYS A 163 14.17 -11.75 9.30
CA LYS A 163 14.30 -10.34 9.73
C LYS A 163 14.36 -9.40 8.51
N VAL A 164 15.17 -9.72 7.51
CA VAL A 164 15.26 -8.94 6.27
C VAL A 164 13.91 -8.92 5.54
N ALA A 165 13.25 -10.07 5.40
CA ALA A 165 11.95 -10.16 4.74
C ALA A 165 10.89 -9.30 5.44
N LYS A 166 10.87 -9.29 6.80
CA LYS A 166 10.02 -8.36 7.57
C LYS A 166 10.32 -6.90 7.25
N HIS A 167 11.60 -6.51 7.22
CA HIS A 167 11.96 -5.12 6.88
C HIS A 167 11.59 -4.76 5.44
N MET A 168 11.73 -5.68 4.48
CA MET A 168 11.32 -5.47 3.09
C MET A 168 9.79 -5.31 2.96
N LEU A 169 9.00 -6.11 3.67
CA LEU A 169 7.53 -5.99 3.71
C LEU A 169 7.10 -4.63 4.25
N VAL A 170 7.69 -4.19 5.37
CA VAL A 170 7.30 -2.92 6.04
C VAL A 170 7.80 -1.69 5.27
N SER A 171 9.02 -1.73 4.73
CA SER A 171 9.62 -0.55 4.08
C SER A 171 9.11 -0.28 2.67
N PHE A 172 8.55 -1.28 1.99
CA PHE A 172 7.93 -1.12 0.67
C PHE A 172 6.78 -0.10 0.71
N TRP A 173 5.98 -0.13 1.77
CA TRP A 173 4.88 0.80 1.98
C TRP A 173 5.30 2.26 2.04
N GLY A 174 6.29 2.55 2.87
CA GLY A 174 6.84 3.89 2.97
C GLY A 174 7.39 4.38 1.63
N ARG A 175 7.89 3.47 0.78
CA ARG A 175 8.43 3.81 -0.53
C ARG A 175 7.36 4.14 -1.55
N LEU A 176 6.29 3.35 -1.65
CA LEU A 176 5.15 3.65 -2.52
C LEU A 176 4.59 5.05 -2.26
N TYR A 177 4.53 5.43 -0.99
CA TYR A 177 4.06 6.74 -0.58
C TYR A 177 5.09 7.86 -0.78
N SER A 178 6.37 7.62 -0.47
CA SER A 178 7.42 8.66 -0.55
C SER A 178 7.78 9.07 -1.98
N ASP A 179 7.68 8.15 -2.93
CA ASP A 179 7.89 8.48 -4.35
C ASP A 179 6.78 9.41 -4.87
N GLY A 180 5.58 9.38 -4.27
CA GLY A 180 4.52 10.34 -4.56
C GLY A 180 4.80 11.77 -4.12
N ARG A 181 5.68 12.00 -3.13
CA ARG A 181 6.02 13.36 -2.63
C ARG A 181 7.29 13.96 -3.24
N ARG A 182 8.20 13.15 -3.80
CA ARG A 182 9.53 13.61 -4.23
C ARG A 182 9.55 14.24 -5.62
N LEU A 183 8.44 14.18 -6.34
CA LEU A 183 8.20 14.86 -7.59
C LEU A 183 6.74 15.33 -7.52
N GLY A 184 6.39 16.49 -8.08
CA GLY A 184 5.00 16.86 -8.36
C GLY A 184 4.35 15.97 -9.44
N HIS A 185 4.60 14.66 -9.33
CA HIS A 185 4.20 13.57 -10.19
C HIS A 185 4.03 12.36 -9.27
N GLY A 186 2.84 12.28 -8.66
CA GLY A 186 2.42 11.13 -7.88
C GLY A 186 2.61 9.86 -8.71
N THR A 187 3.43 8.93 -8.22
CA THR A 187 3.61 7.62 -8.85
C THR A 187 2.83 6.60 -8.03
N PHE A 188 1.55 6.46 -8.37
CA PHE A 188 0.71 5.34 -7.97
C PHE A 188 0.43 4.46 -9.19
N TYR A 189 0.26 3.15 -8.97
CA TYR A 189 -0.13 2.22 -10.03
C TYR A 189 -1.57 2.53 -10.46
N TYR A 190 -1.79 3.08 -11.66
CA TYR A 190 -2.77 2.68 -12.70
C TYR A 190 -2.99 3.78 -13.77
N SER A 191 -3.77 3.42 -14.79
CA SER A 191 -3.73 3.70 -16.25
C SER A 191 -4.03 5.08 -16.84
N GLU A 192 -3.61 5.21 -18.11
CA GLU A 192 -3.93 6.24 -19.08
C GLU A 192 -5.45 6.39 -19.29
N ARG A 193 -5.97 7.44 -18.64
CA ARG A 193 -7.24 8.17 -18.87
C ARG A 193 -8.50 7.63 -18.20
N ALA A 194 -8.86 8.29 -17.10
CA ALA A 194 -10.26 8.63 -16.80
C ALA A 194 -10.74 9.62 -17.88
N GLN A 195 -11.56 9.16 -18.82
CA GLN A 195 -12.30 10.06 -19.70
C GLN A 195 -13.80 9.79 -19.60
N ASN A 196 -14.49 10.90 -19.32
CA ASN A 196 -15.93 11.15 -19.34
C ASN A 196 -16.65 10.86 -18.02
N TYR A 197 -16.53 11.84 -17.13
CA TYR A 197 -17.59 12.31 -16.24
C TYR A 197 -18.94 12.32 -16.96
N ILE A 198 -19.81 11.36 -16.65
CA ILE A 198 -21.24 11.44 -16.94
C ILE A 198 -21.99 10.77 -15.79
N GLY A 199 -22.37 11.58 -14.80
CA GLY A 199 -23.55 11.30 -13.98
C GLY A 199 -24.68 12.14 -14.56
N GLU A 200 -25.37 11.63 -15.58
CA GLU A 200 -26.67 12.17 -15.96
C GLU A 200 -27.74 11.53 -15.07
N ASN A 201 -28.32 12.39 -14.23
CA ASN A 201 -29.60 12.31 -13.50
C ASN A 201 -29.91 11.07 -12.66
#